data_AF-A0A6S6SYA1-F1
#
_entry.id   AF-A0A6S6SYA1-F1
#
_cell.length_a   1.000
_cell.length_b   1.000
_cell.length_c   1.000
_cell.angle_alpha   90.00
_cell.angle_beta   90.00
_cell.angle_gamma   90.00
#
_symmetry.space_group_name_H-M   'P 1'
#
loop_
_entity.id
_entity.type
_entity.pdbx_description
1 polymer ?
#
loop_
_entity_poly.entity_id
_entity_poly.type
_entity_poly.pdbx_seq_one_letter_code
_entity_poly.pdbx_strand_id
1 'polypeptide(L)'
;MNFVLCVHYDIMKNEMINFNSINTQTKVRRLAYVKTLMTMFLKSSYYPINLFYKKIESEAGKQNDDLLKYINNKGFIEVSKTGNSSKPYIETFLALKLLFTQNNMYRISKYGRVFNILQNELDIKTDNYFLLTTYEKAFLLYSILEKDGLYLQLIIELIEEKKQISIKDTKEVFQDFILIKLEESMYSLDMSSKLKKDVLLRIKRIKNWENPKRYLEHIIEPRVNWLLDLGFLCEDNFQKNILVLSEKGLLFFKEIKTSFDINQNFFTLIHRVYFDNTVVSLEKNDFALVTNYLEKSFILFKTSAPNRVTASQAILYTCYMMLFKENRIVNFSTIQDYLSSKENRKFIYDWYKTEQDGSIRRKK
;
A
#
# COMPACT_ATOMS: atom_id res chain seq x y z
N MET A 1 12.11 23.30 38.29
CA MET A 1 11.65 21.91 38.12
C MET A 1 10.51 21.92 37.12
N ASN A 2 10.83 21.87 35.82
CA ASN A 2 9.81 21.80 34.77
C ASN A 2 9.77 20.37 34.27
N PHE A 3 8.72 19.65 34.65
CA PHE A 3 8.36 18.38 34.05
C PHE A 3 7.95 18.65 32.59
N VAL A 4 8.87 18.41 31.66
CA VAL A 4 8.50 18.16 30.27
C VAL A 4 7.72 16.85 30.29
N LEU A 5 6.40 16.95 30.22
CA LEU A 5 5.53 15.83 29.90
C LEU A 5 5.87 15.38 28.48
N CYS A 6 6.87 14.52 28.36
CA CYS A 6 7.07 13.70 27.17
C CYS A 6 5.81 12.88 27.00
N VAL A 7 4.95 13.27 26.06
CA VAL A 7 3.91 12.38 25.53
C VAL A 7 4.66 11.29 24.77
N HIS A 8 5.04 10.22 25.48
CA HIS A 8 5.49 8.97 24.90
C HIS A 8 4.33 8.44 24.06
N TYR A 9 4.48 8.50 22.74
CA TYR A 9 3.43 8.09 21.82
C TYR A 9 3.77 6.73 21.25
N ASP A 10 2.86 5.79 21.51
CA ASP A 10 2.90 4.45 20.98
C ASP A 10 2.52 4.43 19.51
N ILE A 11 3.54 4.43 18.65
CA ILE A 11 3.42 3.93 17.28
C ILE A 11 2.73 2.55 17.29
N MET A 12 2.81 1.80 18.40
CA MET A 12 2.49 0.37 18.56
C MET A 12 1.24 -0.04 19.33
N LYS A 13 0.27 0.87 19.52
CA LYS A 13 -0.96 0.55 20.26
C LYS A 13 -1.87 -0.50 19.62
N ASN A 14 -1.72 -0.77 18.32
CA ASN A 14 -2.51 -1.79 17.64
C ASN A 14 -1.66 -3.03 17.33
N GLU A 15 -2.18 -4.21 17.67
CA GLU A 15 -1.68 -5.54 17.23
C GLU A 15 -1.61 -5.70 15.69
N MET A 16 -1.97 -4.66 14.94
CA MET A 16 -2.02 -4.60 13.49
C MET A 16 -0.81 -3.96 12.83
N ILE A 17 0.22 -3.53 13.58
CA ILE A 17 1.46 -3.11 12.93
C ILE A 17 2.09 -4.31 12.29
N ASN A 18 2.06 -4.29 10.97
CA ASN A 18 2.76 -5.27 10.22
C ASN A 18 4.26 -4.96 10.30
N PHE A 19 4.97 -5.72 11.13
CA PHE A 19 6.44 -5.71 11.15
C PHE A 19 7.02 -6.29 9.87
N ASN A 20 6.21 -6.91 9.00
CA ASN A 20 6.70 -7.26 7.69
C ASN A 20 7.23 -6.00 7.01
N SER A 21 8.44 -6.16 6.49
CA SER A 21 9.11 -5.15 5.70
C SER A 21 9.50 -5.80 4.40
N ILE A 22 9.18 -5.14 3.31
CA ILE A 22 9.54 -5.65 2.00
C ILE A 22 11.04 -5.47 1.83
N ASN A 23 11.74 -6.55 1.49
CA ASN A 23 13.13 -6.47 1.05
C ASN A 23 13.13 -5.86 -0.35
N THR A 24 13.21 -4.55 -0.41
CA THR A 24 13.22 -3.77 -1.65
C THR A 24 14.65 -3.61 -2.14
N GLN A 25 14.85 -3.57 -3.46
CA GLN A 25 16.13 -3.15 -4.01
C GLN A 25 16.12 -1.65 -4.28
N THR A 26 17.29 -1.01 -4.27
CA THR A 26 17.48 0.43 -4.57
C THR A 26 16.90 0.84 -5.92
N LYS A 27 16.71 -0.11 -6.84
CA LYS A 27 16.18 0.12 -8.18
C LYS A 27 14.67 0.38 -8.21
N VAL A 28 13.92 -0.04 -7.19
CA VAL A 28 12.45 0.01 -7.17
C VAL A 28 11.96 1.40 -6.77
N ARG A 29 12.28 2.42 -7.57
CA ARG A 29 11.99 3.82 -7.24
C ARG A 29 10.61 4.28 -7.70
N ARG A 30 10.01 3.67 -8.73
CA ARG A 30 8.74 4.15 -9.31
C ARG A 30 7.60 3.16 -9.13
N LEU A 31 6.56 3.54 -8.39
CA LEU A 31 5.38 2.72 -8.20
C LEU A 31 4.56 2.56 -9.49
N ALA A 32 4.63 3.53 -10.41
CA ALA A 32 3.86 3.53 -11.66
C ALA A 32 4.12 2.32 -12.58
N TYR A 33 5.25 1.61 -12.41
CA TYR A 33 5.46 0.34 -13.13
C TYR A 33 4.44 -0.76 -12.75
N VAL A 34 3.65 -0.56 -11.69
CA VAL A 34 2.47 -1.40 -11.44
C VAL A 34 1.54 -1.41 -12.65
N LYS A 35 1.31 -0.25 -13.30
CA LYS A 35 0.48 -0.13 -14.50
C LYS A 35 0.96 -1.05 -15.61
N THR A 36 2.28 -1.17 -15.77
CA THR A 36 2.90 -1.99 -16.82
C THR A 36 2.57 -3.46 -16.59
N LEU A 37 2.79 -3.93 -15.36
CA LEU A 37 2.50 -5.31 -14.98
C LEU A 37 1.02 -5.63 -15.06
N MET A 38 0.18 -4.75 -14.54
CA MET A 38 -1.27 -4.91 -14.50
C MET A 38 -1.85 -4.98 -15.92
N THR A 39 -1.39 -4.11 -16.82
CA THR A 39 -1.76 -4.13 -18.25
C THR A 39 -1.32 -5.42 -18.94
N MET A 40 -0.13 -5.94 -18.62
CA MET A 40 0.30 -7.23 -19.16
C MET A 40 -0.63 -8.37 -18.72
N PHE A 41 -1.11 -8.36 -17.48
CA PHE A 41 -2.05 -9.37 -16.99
C PHE A 41 -3.50 -9.20 -17.49
N LEU A 42 -3.85 -8.08 -18.10
CA LEU A 42 -5.09 -7.96 -18.88
C LEU A 42 -5.03 -8.78 -20.19
N LYS A 43 -3.82 -8.93 -20.77
CA LYS A 43 -3.60 -9.64 -22.04
C LYS A 43 -3.35 -11.14 -21.86
N SER A 44 -2.86 -11.56 -20.69
CA SER A 44 -2.57 -12.95 -20.38
C SER A 44 -2.81 -13.24 -18.90
N SER A 45 -3.40 -14.40 -18.60
CA SER A 45 -3.68 -14.81 -17.21
C SER A 45 -2.43 -15.28 -16.45
N TYR A 46 -1.34 -15.59 -17.14
CA TYR A 46 -0.07 -16.00 -16.55
C TYR A 46 1.14 -15.68 -17.45
N TYR A 47 2.33 -15.68 -16.84
CA TYR A 47 3.60 -15.55 -17.55
C TYR A 47 4.66 -16.50 -16.95
N PRO A 48 5.36 -17.31 -17.76
CA PRO A 48 6.50 -18.11 -17.30
C PRO A 48 7.61 -17.24 -16.70
N ILE A 49 8.18 -17.64 -15.55
CA ILE A 49 9.18 -16.86 -14.82
C ILE A 49 10.39 -16.51 -15.71
N ASN A 50 10.86 -17.47 -16.50
CA ASN A 50 12.04 -17.33 -17.38
C ASN A 50 11.84 -16.32 -18.54
N LEU A 51 10.60 -15.98 -18.89
CA LEU A 51 10.30 -15.06 -20.00
C LEU A 51 9.77 -13.71 -19.50
N PHE A 52 9.19 -13.67 -18.31
CA PHE A 52 8.44 -12.51 -17.86
C PHE A 52 9.32 -11.27 -17.68
N TYR A 53 10.55 -11.46 -17.20
CA TYR A 53 11.49 -10.38 -16.94
C TYR A 53 11.77 -9.54 -18.19
N LYS A 54 12.20 -10.19 -19.28
CA LYS A 54 12.45 -9.52 -20.57
C LYS A 54 11.20 -8.86 -21.15
N LYS A 55 10.03 -9.48 -20.99
CA LYS A 55 8.77 -8.88 -21.46
C LYS A 55 8.47 -7.57 -20.72
N ILE A 56 8.71 -7.51 -19.42
CA ILE A 56 8.51 -6.28 -18.64
C ILE A 56 9.51 -5.20 -19.04
N GLU A 57 10.80 -5.54 -19.23
CA GLU A 57 11.78 -4.56 -19.71
C GLU A 57 11.36 -3.95 -21.04
N SER A 58 10.87 -4.78 -21.98
CA SER A 58 10.39 -4.30 -23.28
C SER A 58 9.15 -3.42 -23.18
N GLU A 59 8.18 -3.76 -22.33
CA GLU A 59 6.98 -2.94 -22.15
C GLU A 59 7.25 -1.66 -21.35
N ALA A 60 8.13 -1.71 -20.34
CA ALA A 60 8.54 -0.57 -19.55
C ALA A 60 9.32 0.46 -20.39
N GLY A 61 10.18 -0.01 -21.30
CA GLY A 61 10.96 0.86 -22.19
C GLY A 61 10.11 1.79 -23.06
N LYS A 62 8.84 1.44 -23.34
CA LYS A 62 7.89 2.29 -24.08
C LYS A 62 7.50 3.56 -23.33
N GLN A 63 7.74 3.61 -22.02
CA GLN A 63 7.37 4.73 -21.15
C GLN A 63 8.59 5.57 -20.74
N ASN A 64 9.77 5.33 -21.33
CA ASN A 64 11.00 6.02 -20.93
C ASN A 64 10.90 7.55 -21.10
N ASP A 65 10.26 8.02 -22.16
CA ASP A 65 10.09 9.46 -22.42
C ASP A 65 9.24 10.13 -21.32
N ASP A 66 8.23 9.43 -20.81
CA ASP A 66 7.42 9.91 -19.69
C ASP A 66 8.23 9.96 -18.39
N LEU A 67 9.11 8.98 -18.14
CA LEU A 67 10.00 9.01 -16.98
C LEU A 67 11.00 10.17 -17.05
N LEU A 68 11.52 10.48 -18.25
CA LEU A 68 12.45 11.60 -18.44
C LEU A 68 11.79 12.95 -18.15
N LYS A 69 10.49 13.08 -18.42
CA LYS A 69 9.69 14.28 -18.14
C LYS A 69 9.13 14.31 -16.71
N TYR A 70 9.27 13.24 -15.94
CA TYR A 70 8.79 13.17 -14.57
C TYR A 70 9.74 13.90 -13.61
N ILE A 71 9.20 14.36 -12.47
CA ILE A 71 9.90 15.15 -11.45
C ILE A 71 11.24 14.53 -11.05
N ASN A 72 11.32 13.19 -11.02
CA ASN A 72 12.56 12.46 -10.84
C ASN A 72 12.71 11.32 -11.85
N ASN A 73 13.69 11.44 -12.74
CA ASN A 73 13.95 10.49 -13.82
C ASN A 73 14.67 9.20 -13.37
N LYS A 74 14.95 8.99 -12.07
CA LYS A 74 15.56 7.74 -11.62
C LYS A 74 14.55 6.59 -11.63
N GLY A 75 15.07 5.36 -11.70
CA GLY A 75 14.28 4.13 -11.56
C GLY A 75 13.94 3.44 -12.87
N PHE A 76 14.65 3.72 -13.96
CA PHE A 76 14.51 3.01 -15.24
C PHE A 76 14.55 1.48 -15.07
N ILE A 77 13.64 0.81 -15.78
CA ILE A 77 13.74 -0.61 -16.09
C ILE A 77 14.40 -0.72 -17.46
N GLU A 78 15.73 -0.83 -17.47
CA GLU A 78 16.53 -0.88 -18.71
C GLU A 78 16.46 -2.26 -19.37
N VAL A 79 16.48 -2.30 -20.70
CA VAL A 79 16.59 -3.55 -21.43
C VAL A 79 17.97 -4.16 -21.20
N SER A 80 18.00 -5.37 -20.64
CA SER A 80 19.21 -6.11 -20.32
C SER A 80 19.25 -7.46 -21.03
N LYS A 81 20.44 -8.07 -21.11
CA LYS A 81 20.59 -9.40 -21.76
C LYS A 81 19.72 -10.49 -21.12
N THR A 82 19.43 -10.36 -19.82
CA THR A 82 18.81 -11.40 -18.99
C THR A 82 17.47 -11.02 -18.37
N GLY A 83 17.00 -9.78 -18.49
CA GLY A 83 15.79 -9.34 -17.78
C GLY A 83 16.04 -8.85 -16.35
N ASN A 84 17.29 -8.72 -15.93
CA ASN A 84 17.63 -8.50 -14.53
C ASN A 84 17.22 -7.12 -13.98
N SER A 85 16.88 -6.14 -14.82
CA SER A 85 16.48 -4.82 -14.35
C SER A 85 15.03 -4.79 -13.83
N SER A 86 14.14 -5.64 -14.38
CA SER A 86 12.73 -5.72 -13.97
C SER A 86 12.51 -6.61 -12.75
N LYS A 87 13.41 -7.56 -12.48
CA LYS A 87 13.28 -8.53 -11.39
C LYS A 87 12.96 -7.89 -10.02
N PRO A 88 13.64 -6.81 -9.58
CA PRO A 88 13.34 -6.16 -8.32
C PRO A 88 11.91 -5.60 -8.20
N TYR A 89 11.36 -5.10 -9.30
CA TYR A 89 9.98 -4.62 -9.35
C TYR A 89 9.00 -5.78 -9.18
N ILE A 90 9.22 -6.89 -9.89
CA ILE A 90 8.37 -8.09 -9.78
C ILE A 90 8.40 -8.65 -8.36
N GLU A 91 9.59 -8.75 -7.76
CA GLU A 91 9.75 -9.18 -6.36
C GLU A 91 9.01 -8.25 -5.39
N THR A 92 9.05 -6.94 -5.62
CA THR A 92 8.29 -5.97 -4.83
C THR A 92 6.79 -6.18 -4.98
N PHE A 93 6.28 -6.38 -6.20
CA PHE A 93 4.85 -6.58 -6.42
C PHE A 93 4.34 -7.97 -5.97
N LEU A 94 5.21 -8.98 -5.87
CA LEU A 94 4.93 -10.22 -5.13
C LEU A 94 4.79 -9.93 -3.64
N ALA A 95 5.71 -9.16 -3.07
CA ALA A 95 5.71 -8.82 -1.65
C ALA A 95 4.51 -7.93 -1.24
N LEU A 96 4.08 -7.04 -2.15
CA LEU A 96 2.84 -6.26 -2.04
C LEU A 96 1.57 -7.11 -2.28
N LYS A 97 1.71 -8.42 -2.50
CA LYS A 97 0.62 -9.36 -2.82
C LYS A 97 -0.22 -8.96 -4.04
N LEU A 98 0.34 -8.25 -5.03
CA LEU A 98 -0.34 -7.98 -6.31
C LEU A 98 -0.17 -9.14 -7.30
N LEU A 99 0.91 -9.90 -7.14
CA LEU A 99 1.22 -11.10 -7.90
C LEU A 99 1.40 -12.29 -6.96
N PHE A 100 1.36 -13.50 -7.51
CA PHE A 100 1.82 -14.71 -6.84
C PHE A 100 2.51 -15.65 -7.84
N THR A 101 3.27 -16.60 -7.31
CA THR A 101 3.92 -17.66 -8.09
C THR A 101 3.16 -18.97 -7.95
N GLN A 102 2.96 -19.67 -9.06
CA GLN A 102 2.39 -21.02 -9.08
C GLN A 102 2.95 -21.77 -10.29
N ASN A 103 3.44 -22.99 -10.08
CA ASN A 103 3.96 -23.87 -11.15
C ASN A 103 4.97 -23.14 -12.08
N ASN A 104 5.97 -22.46 -11.50
CA ASN A 104 6.98 -21.67 -12.22
C ASN A 104 6.43 -20.57 -13.15
N MET A 105 5.24 -20.07 -12.83
CA MET A 105 4.60 -18.95 -13.53
C MET A 105 4.23 -17.85 -12.54
N TYR A 106 4.31 -16.61 -13.01
CA TYR A 106 3.68 -15.47 -12.36
C TYR A 106 2.21 -15.39 -12.76
N ARG A 107 1.37 -15.13 -11.77
CA ARG A 107 -0.08 -14.94 -11.91
C ARG A 107 -0.51 -13.70 -11.14
N ILE A 108 -1.58 -13.08 -11.61
CA ILE A 108 -2.20 -11.95 -10.94
C ILE A 108 -2.92 -12.41 -9.68
N SER A 109 -2.66 -11.79 -8.54
CA SER A 109 -3.28 -12.16 -7.27
C SER A 109 -4.74 -11.70 -7.20
N LYS A 110 -5.42 -12.09 -6.11
CA LYS A 110 -6.74 -11.59 -5.79
C LYS A 110 -6.78 -10.04 -5.71
N TYR A 111 -5.75 -9.41 -5.14
CA TYR A 111 -5.65 -7.95 -5.04
C TYR A 111 -5.27 -7.31 -6.38
N GLY A 112 -4.34 -7.90 -7.13
CA GLY A 112 -4.03 -7.43 -8.49
C GLY A 112 -5.26 -7.45 -9.40
N ARG A 113 -6.12 -8.48 -9.29
CA ARG A 113 -7.39 -8.53 -10.03
C ARG A 113 -8.32 -7.37 -9.67
N VAL A 114 -8.39 -6.99 -8.40
CA VAL A 114 -9.17 -5.81 -7.98
C VAL A 114 -8.60 -4.55 -8.62
N PHE A 115 -7.28 -4.35 -8.58
CA PHE A 115 -6.62 -3.21 -9.24
C PHE A 115 -6.99 -3.13 -10.73
N ASN A 116 -6.85 -4.23 -11.48
CA ASN A 116 -7.18 -4.28 -12.91
C ASN A 116 -8.64 -3.93 -13.21
N ILE A 117 -9.56 -4.43 -12.39
CA ILE A 117 -10.99 -4.15 -12.54
C ILE A 117 -11.28 -2.68 -12.25
N LEU A 118 -10.70 -2.12 -11.18
CA LEU A 118 -10.85 -0.70 -10.85
C LEU A 118 -10.28 0.21 -11.95
N GLN A 119 -9.12 -0.15 -12.51
CA GLN A 119 -8.53 0.59 -13.62
C GLN A 119 -9.48 0.68 -14.82
N ASN A 120 -10.17 -0.40 -15.15
CA ASN A 120 -11.15 -0.42 -16.26
C ASN A 120 -12.46 0.31 -15.91
N GLU A 121 -12.93 0.22 -14.66
CA GLU A 121 -14.21 0.80 -14.22
C GLU A 121 -14.14 2.31 -13.96
N LEU A 122 -12.95 2.82 -13.61
CA LEU A 122 -12.72 4.24 -13.32
C LEU A 122 -12.16 5.00 -14.54
N ASP A 123 -11.46 4.33 -15.46
CA ASP A 123 -10.90 4.85 -16.73
C ASP A 123 -10.26 6.26 -16.62
N ILE A 124 -9.49 6.49 -15.56
CA ILE A 124 -8.86 7.80 -15.31
C ILE A 124 -7.51 7.85 -16.03
N LYS A 125 -7.41 8.74 -17.02
CA LYS A 125 -6.16 8.97 -17.76
C LYS A 125 -5.30 10.05 -17.11
N THR A 126 -3.99 9.93 -17.27
CA THR A 126 -2.99 10.92 -16.84
C THR A 126 -2.15 11.33 -18.05
N ASP A 127 -1.69 12.58 -18.06
CA ASP A 127 -0.87 13.11 -19.17
C ASP A 127 0.53 12.49 -19.22
N ASN A 128 1.01 11.97 -18.09
CA ASN A 128 2.27 11.27 -17.96
C ASN A 128 2.04 9.93 -17.29
N TYR A 129 2.64 8.86 -17.83
CA TYR A 129 2.49 7.49 -17.33
C TYR A 129 2.91 7.33 -15.86
N PHE A 130 3.93 8.07 -15.41
CA PHE A 130 4.47 8.00 -14.05
C PHE A 130 3.65 8.79 -13.02
N LEU A 131 2.72 9.64 -13.47
CA LEU A 131 1.73 10.23 -12.57
C LEU A 131 0.68 9.17 -12.20
N LEU A 132 0.65 8.80 -10.93
CA LEU A 132 -0.41 7.96 -10.39
C LEU A 132 -1.71 8.76 -10.24
N THR A 133 -2.82 8.18 -10.65
CA THR A 133 -4.14 8.72 -10.32
C THR A 133 -4.42 8.57 -8.82
N THR A 134 -5.43 9.27 -8.31
CA THR A 134 -5.79 9.19 -6.88
C THR A 134 -6.16 7.77 -6.44
N TYR A 135 -6.86 6.99 -7.28
CA TYR A 135 -7.18 5.61 -6.93
C TYR A 135 -5.93 4.72 -6.91
N GLU A 136 -4.97 4.94 -7.82
CA GLU A 136 -3.73 4.17 -7.86
C GLU A 136 -2.86 4.46 -6.63
N LYS A 137 -2.75 5.75 -6.25
CA LYS A 137 -2.09 6.17 -5.02
C LYS A 137 -2.73 5.50 -3.80
N ALA A 138 -4.05 5.53 -3.71
CA ALA A 138 -4.78 4.86 -2.65
C ALA A 138 -4.52 3.34 -2.65
N PHE A 139 -4.65 2.67 -3.79
CA PHE A 139 -4.45 1.22 -3.86
C PHE A 139 -3.05 0.78 -3.46
N LEU A 140 -2.04 1.48 -3.98
CA LEU A 140 -0.65 1.19 -3.65
C LEU A 140 -0.35 1.49 -2.18
N LEU A 141 -0.88 2.60 -1.64
CA LEU A 141 -0.74 2.93 -0.22
C LEU A 141 -1.40 1.87 0.68
N TYR A 142 -2.58 1.35 0.31
CA TYR A 142 -3.20 0.22 1.03
C TYR A 142 -2.24 -0.97 1.10
N SER A 143 -1.70 -1.40 -0.06
CA SER A 143 -0.78 -2.54 -0.11
C SER A 143 0.53 -2.28 0.65
N ILE A 144 1.08 -1.07 0.58
CA ILE A 144 2.31 -0.70 1.29
C ILE A 144 2.05 -0.68 2.80
N LEU A 145 0.98 -0.06 3.28
CA LEU A 145 0.65 -0.07 4.71
C LEU A 145 0.43 -1.49 5.23
N GLU A 146 -0.23 -2.35 4.45
CA GLU A 146 -0.48 -3.73 4.83
C GLU A 146 0.79 -4.61 4.80
N LYS A 147 1.90 -4.21 4.17
CA LYS A 147 3.07 -5.09 3.92
C LYS A 147 4.43 -4.50 4.31
N ASP A 148 4.48 -3.19 4.49
CA ASP A 148 5.71 -2.41 4.62
C ASP A 148 5.49 -1.09 5.39
N GLY A 149 4.41 -1.01 6.18
CA GLY A 149 3.98 0.22 6.85
C GLY A 149 5.01 0.80 7.81
N LEU A 150 5.74 -0.05 8.55
CA LEU A 150 6.69 0.37 9.59
C LEU A 150 7.76 1.34 9.06
N TYR A 151 8.51 0.95 8.02
CA TYR A 151 9.59 1.81 7.51
C TYR A 151 9.05 3.04 6.79
N LEU A 152 7.91 2.94 6.09
CA LEU A 152 7.28 4.10 5.46
C LEU A 152 6.90 5.16 6.51
N GLN A 153 6.24 4.73 7.59
CA GLN A 153 5.82 5.60 8.69
C GLN A 153 7.02 6.25 9.39
N LEU A 154 8.04 5.47 9.73
CA LEU A 154 9.23 5.99 10.40
C LEU A 154 10.02 6.98 9.53
N ILE A 155 10.05 6.80 8.20
CA ILE A 155 10.66 7.78 7.29
C ILE A 155 9.87 9.10 7.33
N ILE A 156 8.53 9.04 7.26
CA ILE A 156 7.69 10.24 7.33
C ILE A 156 7.88 10.94 8.68
N GLU A 157 7.89 10.19 9.79
CA GLU A 157 8.08 10.74 11.13
C GLU A 157 9.45 11.42 11.26
N LEU A 158 10.52 10.81 10.76
CA LEU A 158 11.85 11.43 10.77
C LEU A 158 11.88 12.73 9.95
N ILE A 159 11.26 12.75 8.76
CA ILE A 159 11.17 13.98 7.95
C ILE A 159 10.39 15.04 8.71
N GLU A 160 9.29 14.68 9.37
CA GLU A 160 8.47 15.62 10.14
C GLU A 160 9.17 16.16 11.40
N GLU A 161 9.94 15.33 12.10
CA GLU A 161 10.73 15.76 13.26
C GLU A 161 11.86 16.71 12.85
N LYS A 162 12.52 16.44 11.72
CA LYS A 162 13.60 17.29 11.21
C LYS A 162 13.12 18.50 10.43
N LYS A 163 11.87 18.50 9.97
CA LYS A 163 11.23 19.45 9.02
C LYS A 163 11.87 19.49 7.64
N GLN A 164 13.19 19.35 7.57
CA GLN A 164 13.99 19.29 6.37
C GLN A 164 15.19 18.38 6.60
N ILE A 165 15.37 17.37 5.76
CA ILE A 165 16.52 16.44 5.85
C ILE A 165 16.94 15.98 4.45
N SER A 166 18.24 15.81 4.18
CA SER A 166 18.69 15.24 2.91
C SER A 166 18.55 13.72 2.90
N ILE A 167 18.40 13.10 1.73
CA ILE A 167 18.39 11.62 1.60
C ILE A 167 19.67 10.99 2.19
N LYS A 168 20.80 11.68 2.05
CA LYS A 168 22.08 11.24 2.61
C LYS A 168 22.00 11.21 4.14
N ASP A 169 21.60 12.31 4.76
CA ASP A 169 21.55 12.42 6.22
C ASP A 169 20.48 11.49 6.81
N THR A 170 19.36 11.28 6.09
CA THR A 170 18.38 10.25 6.44
C THR A 170 19.06 8.89 6.59
N LYS A 171 19.87 8.46 5.62
CA LYS A 171 20.60 7.18 5.69
C LYS A 171 21.64 7.13 6.82
N GLU A 172 22.13 8.26 7.29
CA GLU A 172 23.09 8.31 8.39
C GLU A 172 22.42 8.12 9.76
N VAL A 173 21.22 8.68 9.94
CA VAL A 173 20.54 8.69 11.26
C VAL A 173 19.42 7.65 11.41
N PHE A 174 18.96 7.04 10.30
CA PHE A 174 17.72 6.24 10.33
C PHE A 174 17.83 4.96 11.16
N GLN A 175 18.98 4.29 11.21
CA GLN A 175 19.12 3.07 12.02
C GLN A 175 18.87 3.35 13.49
N ASP A 176 19.55 4.36 14.03
CA ASP A 176 19.39 4.79 15.43
C ASP A 176 17.97 5.27 15.69
N PHE A 177 17.40 6.02 14.75
CA PHE A 177 16.01 6.47 14.82
C PHE A 177 15.02 5.30 14.94
N ILE A 178 15.15 4.27 14.09
CA ILE A 178 14.30 3.07 14.19
C ILE A 178 14.48 2.38 15.55
N LEU A 179 15.72 2.22 16.01
CA LEU A 179 16.01 1.54 17.28
C LEU A 179 15.36 2.26 18.45
N ILE A 180 15.51 3.59 18.51
CA ILE A 180 14.88 4.43 19.53
C ILE A 180 13.36 4.25 19.50
N LYS A 181 12.73 4.37 18.33
CA LYS A 181 11.26 4.24 18.22
C LYS A 181 10.75 2.85 18.58
N LEU A 182 11.49 1.79 18.24
CA LEU A 182 11.15 0.43 18.65
C LEU A 182 11.32 0.23 20.16
N GLU A 183 12.38 0.77 20.77
CA GLU A 183 12.60 0.68 22.22
C GLU A 183 11.55 1.49 22.99
N GLU A 184 11.23 2.71 22.55
CA GLU A 184 10.15 3.53 23.11
C GLU A 184 8.81 2.79 23.11
N SER A 185 8.48 2.12 22.01
CA SER A 185 7.23 1.37 21.89
C SER A 185 7.09 0.23 22.90
N MET A 186 8.20 -0.31 23.41
CA MET A 186 8.15 -1.42 24.39
C MET A 186 7.60 -0.99 25.76
N TYR A 187 7.64 0.32 26.05
CA TYR A 187 7.10 0.89 27.30
C TYR A 187 5.59 1.08 27.27
N SER A 188 4.93 0.77 26.14
CA SER A 188 3.48 0.72 26.05
C SER A 188 2.87 -0.24 27.08
N LEU A 189 1.93 0.27 27.87
CA LEU A 189 1.17 -0.54 28.83
C LEU A 189 0.24 -1.55 28.13
N ASP A 190 -0.18 -1.28 26.89
CA ASP A 190 -1.19 -2.04 26.16
C ASP A 190 -0.61 -3.12 25.23
N MET A 191 0.72 -3.26 25.16
CA MET A 191 1.37 -4.15 24.21
C MET A 191 1.34 -5.62 24.67
N SER A 192 0.79 -6.50 23.83
CA SER A 192 0.73 -7.94 24.10
C SER A 192 2.12 -8.60 24.16
N SER A 193 2.25 -9.70 24.91
CA SER A 193 3.53 -10.40 25.10
C SER A 193 4.14 -10.91 23.79
N LYS A 194 3.29 -11.36 22.85
CA LYS A 194 3.70 -11.77 21.51
C LYS A 194 4.30 -10.59 20.74
N LEU A 195 3.62 -9.44 20.75
CA LEU A 195 4.07 -8.22 20.08
C LEU A 195 5.41 -7.73 20.66
N LYS A 196 5.57 -7.73 21.99
CA LYS A 196 6.86 -7.42 22.65
C LYS A 196 8.00 -8.31 22.15
N LYS A 197 7.75 -9.61 21.98
CA LYS A 197 8.74 -10.56 21.47
C LYS A 197 9.13 -10.26 20.02
N ASP A 198 8.15 -9.94 19.17
CA ASP A 198 8.38 -9.61 17.77
C ASP A 198 9.21 -8.32 17.63
N VAL A 199 8.93 -7.30 18.45
CA VAL A 199 9.71 -6.05 18.54
C VAL A 199 11.15 -6.34 18.98
N LEU A 200 11.36 -7.13 20.04
CA LEU A 200 12.68 -7.50 20.53
C LEU A 200 13.53 -8.24 19.47
N LEU A 201 12.91 -9.17 18.75
CA LEU A 201 13.58 -9.88 17.64
C LEU A 201 13.99 -8.91 16.53
N ARG A 202 13.15 -7.91 16.24
CA ARG A 202 13.46 -6.87 15.25
C ARG A 202 14.61 -5.96 15.69
N ILE A 203 14.58 -5.49 16.94
CA ILE A 203 15.68 -4.69 17.53
C ILE A 203 17.00 -5.46 17.41
N LYS A 204 17.03 -6.73 17.85
CA LYS A 204 18.22 -7.57 17.74
C LYS A 204 18.73 -7.70 16.30
N ARG A 205 17.81 -7.90 15.34
CA ARG A 205 18.17 -7.98 13.92
C ARG A 205 18.75 -6.68 13.39
N ILE A 206 18.18 -5.53 13.74
CA ILE A 206 18.64 -4.21 13.27
C ILE A 206 19.99 -3.85 13.87
N LYS A 207 20.22 -4.14 15.16
CA LYS A 207 21.52 -3.95 15.82
C LYS A 207 22.64 -4.76 15.16
N ASN A 208 22.30 -5.92 14.60
CA ASN A 208 23.26 -6.85 13.99
C ASN A 208 23.41 -6.70 12.46
N TRP A 209 23.05 -5.56 11.87
CA TRP A 209 23.30 -5.33 10.44
C TRP A 209 24.80 -5.21 10.16
N GLU A 210 25.35 -6.14 9.38
CA GLU A 210 26.79 -6.19 9.04
C GLU A 210 27.26 -5.00 8.18
N ASN A 211 26.35 -4.34 7.45
CA ASN A 211 26.62 -3.11 6.70
C ASN A 211 25.37 -2.22 6.67
N PRO A 212 25.08 -1.46 7.75
CA PRO A 212 23.85 -0.71 7.88
C PRO A 212 23.63 0.28 6.73
N LYS A 213 24.68 0.96 6.28
CA LYS A 213 24.60 1.93 5.18
C LYS A 213 24.05 1.30 3.89
N ARG A 214 24.55 0.12 3.51
CA ARG A 214 24.06 -0.61 2.32
C ARG A 214 22.62 -1.09 2.49
N TYR A 215 22.25 -1.59 3.67
CA TYR A 215 20.87 -1.97 3.95
C TYR A 215 19.92 -0.78 3.87
N LEU A 216 20.34 0.37 4.40
CA LEU A 216 19.56 1.59 4.40
C LEU A 216 19.38 2.17 3.00
N GLU A 217 20.33 2.00 2.08
CA GLU A 217 20.10 2.33 0.67
C GLU A 217 18.92 1.55 0.10
N HIS A 218 18.85 0.25 0.38
CA HIS A 218 17.77 -0.63 -0.04
C HIS A 218 16.43 -0.31 0.62
N ILE A 219 16.44 0.33 1.80
CA ILE A 219 15.22 0.72 2.53
C ILE A 219 14.74 2.13 2.13
N ILE A 220 15.63 3.12 2.24
CA ILE A 220 15.33 4.55 2.11
C ILE A 220 15.07 4.94 0.66
N GLU A 221 15.95 4.55 -0.27
CA GLU A 221 15.87 5.03 -1.65
C GLU A 221 14.54 4.67 -2.33
N PRO A 222 14.03 3.42 -2.24
CA PRO A 222 12.72 3.08 -2.79
C PRO A 222 11.59 3.86 -2.11
N ARG A 223 11.53 3.82 -0.78
CA ARG A 223 10.40 4.35 -0.01
C ARG A 223 10.27 5.86 -0.11
N VAL A 224 11.39 6.59 -0.10
CA VAL A 224 11.35 8.05 -0.31
C VAL A 224 10.83 8.38 -1.71
N ASN A 225 11.22 7.62 -2.73
CA ASN A 225 10.67 7.82 -4.08
C ASN A 225 9.19 7.40 -4.16
N TRP A 226 8.75 6.40 -3.39
CA TRP A 226 7.34 6.06 -3.27
C TRP A 226 6.53 7.17 -2.58
N LEU A 227 7.09 7.81 -1.54
CA LEU A 227 6.47 8.98 -0.90
C LEU A 227 6.28 10.12 -1.91
N LEU A 228 7.24 10.34 -2.81
CA LEU A 228 7.08 11.27 -3.92
C LEU A 228 5.94 10.85 -4.85
N ASP A 229 5.92 9.59 -5.33
CA ASP A 229 4.88 9.08 -6.23
C ASP A 229 3.47 9.14 -5.59
N LEU A 230 3.38 8.98 -4.28
CA LEU A 230 2.15 9.14 -3.49
C LEU A 230 1.78 10.63 -3.28
N GLY A 231 2.69 11.57 -3.53
CA GLY A 231 2.48 13.00 -3.34
C GLY A 231 2.63 13.46 -1.89
N PHE A 232 3.37 12.73 -1.07
CA PHE A 232 3.65 13.06 0.34
C PHE A 232 4.89 13.93 0.53
N LEU A 233 5.66 14.18 -0.52
CA LEU A 233 6.84 15.06 -0.48
C LEU A 233 6.64 16.28 -1.38
N CYS A 234 7.27 17.40 -1.03
CA CYS A 234 7.34 18.58 -1.87
C CYS A 234 8.29 18.34 -3.06
N GLU A 235 7.79 18.49 -4.29
CA GLU A 235 8.51 18.18 -5.53
C GLU A 235 9.77 19.06 -5.71
N ASP A 236 9.63 20.37 -5.50
CA ASP A 236 10.73 21.35 -5.65
C ASP A 236 11.89 21.08 -4.69
N ASN A 237 11.57 20.69 -3.44
CA ASN A 237 12.57 20.30 -2.46
C ASN A 237 13.22 18.97 -2.85
N PHE A 238 12.42 18.02 -3.34
CA PHE A 238 12.90 16.70 -3.72
C PHE A 238 13.94 16.75 -4.85
N GLN A 239 13.76 17.63 -5.82
CA GLN A 239 14.74 17.86 -6.89
C GLN A 239 16.11 18.31 -6.37
N LYS A 240 16.15 18.97 -5.20
CA LYS A 240 17.36 19.39 -4.50
C LYS A 240 17.92 18.30 -3.56
N ASN A 241 17.38 17.08 -3.63
CA ASN A 241 17.65 15.95 -2.71
C ASN A 241 17.32 16.26 -1.24
N ILE A 242 16.39 17.18 -1.02
CA ILE A 242 15.91 17.60 0.29
C ILE A 242 14.49 17.05 0.49
N LEU A 243 14.27 16.39 1.61
CA LEU A 243 12.98 15.81 1.98
C LEU A 243 12.22 16.79 2.86
N VAL A 244 11.04 17.18 2.40
CA VAL A 244 10.04 17.98 3.12
C VAL A 244 8.69 17.37 2.82
N LEU A 245 7.86 17.18 3.85
CA LEU A 245 6.50 16.69 3.66
C LEU A 245 5.64 17.73 2.95
N SER A 246 4.85 17.30 1.98
CA SER A 246 3.77 18.12 1.41
C SER A 246 2.62 18.28 2.41
N GLU A 247 1.65 19.14 2.11
CA GLU A 247 0.41 19.24 2.91
C GLU A 247 -0.29 17.88 3.04
N LYS A 248 -0.35 17.11 1.96
CA LYS A 248 -0.91 15.74 1.95
C LYS A 248 -0.09 14.78 2.83
N GLY A 249 1.25 14.89 2.78
CA GLY A 249 2.15 14.13 3.65
C GLY A 249 1.96 14.45 5.13
N LEU A 250 1.79 15.72 5.47
CA LEU A 250 1.51 16.19 6.83
C LEU A 250 0.13 15.72 7.33
N LEU A 251 -0.90 15.81 6.49
CA LEU A 251 -2.24 15.29 6.81
C LEU A 251 -2.19 13.78 7.03
N PHE A 252 -1.55 13.04 6.13
CA PHE A 252 -1.38 11.60 6.26
C PHE A 252 -0.65 11.24 7.56
N PHE A 253 0.45 11.94 7.89
CA PHE A 253 1.19 11.74 9.14
C PHE A 253 0.30 11.97 10.37
N LYS A 254 -0.46 13.06 10.41
CA LYS A 254 -1.37 13.37 11.52
C LYS A 254 -2.43 12.29 11.71
N GLU A 255 -3.04 11.83 10.62
CA GLU A 255 -4.09 10.82 10.66
C GLU A 255 -3.55 9.44 11.07
N ILE A 256 -2.39 9.03 10.55
CA ILE A 256 -1.82 7.72 10.88
C ILE A 256 -1.22 7.67 12.29
N LYS A 257 -0.87 8.83 12.86
CA LYS A 257 -0.50 9.01 14.27
C LYS A 257 -1.72 9.02 15.20
N THR A 258 -2.94 8.79 14.71
CA THR A 258 -4.07 8.46 15.58
C THR A 258 -4.18 6.94 15.70
N SER A 259 -5.17 6.40 16.42
CA SER A 259 -5.39 4.94 16.52
C SER A 259 -5.81 4.36 15.17
N PHE A 260 -4.85 4.22 14.24
CA PHE A 260 -5.09 3.82 12.86
C PHE A 260 -5.23 2.30 12.76
N ASP A 261 -6.38 1.86 12.28
CA ASP A 261 -6.63 0.50 11.82
C ASP A 261 -6.95 0.56 10.32
N ILE A 262 -6.17 -0.16 9.52
CA ILE A 262 -6.33 -0.16 8.05
C ILE A 262 -7.73 -0.64 7.62
N ASN A 263 -8.34 -1.59 8.32
CA ASN A 263 -9.67 -2.08 7.99
C ASN A 263 -10.76 -1.09 8.39
N GLN A 264 -10.55 -0.31 9.45
CA GLN A 264 -11.54 0.61 10.00
C GLN A 264 -11.45 2.04 9.47
N ASN A 265 -10.25 2.48 9.07
CA ASN A 265 -9.98 3.90 8.84
C ASN A 265 -9.36 4.20 7.48
N PHE A 266 -8.93 3.21 6.70
CA PHE A 266 -8.16 3.46 5.49
C PHE A 266 -8.89 4.33 4.46
N PHE A 267 -10.17 4.06 4.17
CA PHE A 267 -10.89 4.86 3.17
C PHE A 267 -11.24 6.25 3.70
N THR A 268 -11.44 6.38 5.01
CA THR A 268 -11.53 7.70 5.68
C THR A 268 -10.23 8.48 5.55
N LEU A 269 -9.08 7.84 5.77
CA LEU A 269 -7.75 8.43 5.59
C LEU A 269 -7.55 8.91 4.16
N ILE A 270 -7.78 8.04 3.18
CA ILE A 270 -7.62 8.36 1.75
C ILE A 270 -8.48 9.56 1.38
N HIS A 271 -9.72 9.60 1.85
CA HIS A 271 -10.58 10.74 1.65
C HIS A 271 -9.94 12.04 2.16
N ARG A 272 -9.56 12.08 3.45
CA ARG A 272 -8.97 13.28 4.07
C ARG A 272 -7.66 13.74 3.42
N VAL A 273 -6.87 12.82 2.89
CA VAL A 273 -5.54 13.10 2.33
C VAL A 273 -5.61 13.55 0.88
N TYR A 274 -6.56 13.03 0.09
CA TYR A 274 -6.57 13.24 -1.36
C TYR A 274 -7.78 13.98 -1.91
N PHE A 275 -8.82 14.25 -1.12
CA PHE A 275 -10.04 14.90 -1.56
C PHE A 275 -10.26 16.19 -0.77
N ASP A 276 -10.56 17.28 -1.49
CA ASP A 276 -10.81 18.60 -0.91
C ASP A 276 -12.28 18.82 -0.53
N ASN A 277 -13.17 17.95 -1.00
CA ASN A 277 -14.61 18.05 -0.79
C ASN A 277 -15.06 17.33 0.48
N THR A 278 -16.19 17.73 1.05
CA THR A 278 -16.89 16.97 2.08
C THR A 278 -17.53 15.73 1.47
N VAL A 279 -16.82 14.59 1.44
CA VAL A 279 -17.50 13.30 1.26
C VAL A 279 -18.43 13.04 2.43
N VAL A 280 -19.65 12.63 2.09
CA VAL A 280 -20.69 12.28 3.05
C VAL A 280 -20.40 10.89 3.61
N SER A 281 -20.46 10.77 4.95
CA SER A 281 -20.45 9.47 5.64
C SER A 281 -21.58 8.58 5.13
N LEU A 282 -21.37 7.27 5.13
CA LEU A 282 -22.37 6.30 4.68
C LEU A 282 -23.70 6.46 5.45
N GLU A 283 -24.79 6.67 4.73
CA GLU A 283 -26.15 6.69 5.27
C GLU A 283 -26.84 5.33 5.08
N LYS A 284 -27.95 5.09 5.81
CA LYS A 284 -28.69 3.81 5.73
C LYS A 284 -29.15 3.48 4.30
N ASN A 285 -29.52 4.51 3.52
CA ASN A 285 -29.98 4.32 2.15
C ASN A 285 -28.84 3.92 1.19
N ASP A 286 -27.59 4.22 1.54
CA ASP A 286 -26.42 3.89 0.71
C ASP A 286 -26.10 2.39 0.72
N PHE A 287 -26.64 1.60 1.66
CA PHE A 287 -26.46 0.15 1.67
C PHE A 287 -27.06 -0.55 0.45
N ALA A 288 -28.00 0.09 -0.25
CA ALA A 288 -28.45 -0.39 -1.56
C ALA A 288 -27.32 -0.37 -2.60
N LEU A 289 -26.49 0.68 -2.61
CA LEU A 289 -25.32 0.79 -3.48
C LEU A 289 -24.25 -0.22 -3.09
N VAL A 290 -23.96 -0.37 -1.79
CA VAL A 290 -23.06 -1.41 -1.27
C VAL A 290 -23.50 -2.79 -1.75
N THR A 291 -24.79 -3.10 -1.64
CA THR A 291 -25.38 -4.35 -2.12
C THR A 291 -25.19 -4.54 -3.62
N ASN A 292 -25.40 -3.50 -4.43
CA ASN A 292 -25.23 -3.55 -5.89
C ASN A 292 -23.78 -3.83 -6.29
N TYR A 293 -22.81 -3.22 -5.62
CA TYR A 293 -21.39 -3.48 -5.88
C TYR A 293 -20.95 -4.87 -5.42
N LEU A 294 -21.46 -5.36 -4.29
CA LEU A 294 -21.28 -6.74 -3.86
C LEU A 294 -21.88 -7.71 -4.87
N GLU A 295 -23.07 -7.44 -5.43
CA GLU A 295 -23.65 -8.27 -6.50
C GLU A 295 -22.80 -8.28 -7.77
N LYS A 296 -22.32 -7.10 -8.19
CA LYS A 296 -21.46 -6.96 -9.38
C LYS A 296 -20.15 -7.75 -9.22
N SER A 297 -19.64 -7.86 -7.99
CA SER A 297 -18.42 -8.62 -7.68
C SER A 297 -18.50 -10.10 -8.08
N PHE A 298 -19.68 -10.74 -8.04
CA PHE A 298 -19.85 -12.14 -8.47
C PHE A 298 -19.61 -12.33 -9.98
N ILE A 299 -19.88 -11.31 -10.77
CA ILE A 299 -19.63 -11.32 -12.22
C ILE A 299 -18.15 -11.02 -12.48
N LEU A 300 -17.63 -9.97 -11.85
CA LEU A 300 -16.26 -9.47 -12.06
C LEU A 300 -15.18 -10.45 -11.57
N PHE A 301 -15.40 -11.08 -10.43
CA PHE A 301 -14.45 -12.00 -9.80
C PHE A 301 -14.91 -13.47 -9.90
N LYS A 302 -15.67 -13.80 -10.95
CA LYS A 302 -16.26 -15.12 -11.17
C LYS A 302 -15.27 -16.25 -10.85
N THR A 303 -15.71 -17.16 -9.99
CA THR A 303 -15.00 -18.39 -9.63
C THR A 303 -15.65 -19.60 -10.32
N SER A 304 -15.12 -20.81 -10.08
CA SER A 304 -15.78 -22.04 -10.53
C SER A 304 -17.18 -22.24 -9.92
N ALA A 305 -17.43 -21.65 -8.74
CA ALA A 305 -18.74 -21.60 -8.12
C ALA A 305 -19.38 -20.22 -8.38
N PRO A 306 -20.30 -20.09 -9.35
CA PRO A 306 -20.78 -18.78 -9.83
C PRO A 306 -21.56 -17.98 -8.77
N ASN A 307 -22.03 -18.64 -7.72
CA ASN A 307 -22.71 -18.02 -6.58
C ASN A 307 -21.78 -17.70 -5.41
N ARG A 308 -20.45 -17.77 -5.60
CA ARG A 308 -19.44 -17.51 -4.57
C ARG A 308 -18.34 -16.58 -5.08
N VAL A 309 -17.95 -15.63 -4.23
CA VAL A 309 -16.83 -14.72 -4.43
C VAL A 309 -15.95 -14.65 -3.18
N THR A 310 -14.65 -14.39 -3.36
CA THR A 310 -13.72 -14.13 -2.26
C THR A 310 -14.10 -12.84 -1.54
N ALA A 311 -14.25 -12.90 -0.22
CA ALA A 311 -14.75 -11.78 0.58
C ALA A 311 -13.85 -10.55 0.48
N SER A 312 -12.53 -10.71 0.68
CA SER A 312 -11.59 -9.58 0.59
C SER A 312 -11.61 -8.87 -0.76
N GLN A 313 -11.78 -9.59 -1.87
CA GLN A 313 -11.88 -8.97 -3.20
C GLN A 313 -13.16 -8.15 -3.35
N ALA A 314 -14.30 -8.74 -2.99
CA ALA A 314 -15.61 -8.11 -3.13
C ALA A 314 -15.74 -6.88 -2.22
N ILE A 315 -15.28 -6.98 -0.97
CA ILE A 315 -15.29 -5.87 -0.02
C ILE A 315 -14.38 -4.74 -0.50
N LEU A 316 -13.12 -5.05 -0.83
CA LEU A 316 -12.17 -4.03 -1.26
C LEU A 316 -12.65 -3.31 -2.52
N TYR A 317 -13.10 -4.06 -3.54
CA TYR A 317 -13.71 -3.50 -4.74
C TYR A 317 -14.87 -2.55 -4.38
N THR A 318 -15.78 -2.98 -3.49
CA THR A 318 -16.93 -2.17 -3.09
C THR A 318 -16.50 -0.88 -2.41
N CYS A 319 -15.53 -0.92 -1.48
CA CYS A 319 -15.01 0.29 -0.84
C CYS A 319 -14.43 1.29 -1.85
N TYR A 320 -13.64 0.81 -2.83
CA TYR A 320 -13.11 1.68 -3.88
C TYR A 320 -14.22 2.27 -4.75
N MET A 321 -15.20 1.48 -5.19
CA MET A 321 -16.29 2.00 -6.01
C MET A 321 -17.13 3.04 -5.25
N MET A 322 -17.44 2.78 -3.98
CA MET A 322 -18.18 3.74 -3.15
C MET A 322 -17.42 5.05 -2.98
N LEU A 323 -16.10 5.01 -2.75
CA LEU A 323 -15.31 6.23 -2.60
C LEU A 323 -15.14 6.99 -3.93
N PHE A 324 -14.69 6.31 -4.98
CA PHE A 324 -14.26 6.97 -6.22
C PHE A 324 -15.38 7.22 -7.22
N LYS A 325 -16.50 6.48 -7.15
CA LYS A 325 -17.64 6.63 -8.05
C LYS A 325 -18.86 7.25 -7.38
N GLU A 326 -19.16 6.84 -6.15
CA GLU A 326 -20.35 7.33 -5.41
C GLU A 326 -20.04 8.50 -4.48
N ASN A 327 -18.75 8.86 -4.30
CA ASN A 327 -18.33 9.90 -3.36
C ASN A 327 -18.90 9.63 -1.95
N ARG A 328 -18.70 8.39 -1.45
CA ARG A 328 -19.12 7.90 -0.12
C ARG A 328 -18.00 7.12 0.55
N ILE A 329 -17.72 7.44 1.81
CA ILE A 329 -16.73 6.70 2.59
C ILE A 329 -17.38 5.44 3.17
N VAL A 330 -16.84 4.27 2.82
CA VAL A 330 -17.13 3.02 3.51
C VAL A 330 -15.84 2.27 3.77
N ASN A 331 -15.59 1.92 5.03
CA ASN A 331 -14.40 1.18 5.41
C ASN A 331 -14.64 -0.33 5.29
N PHE A 332 -13.55 -1.10 5.26
CA PHE A 332 -13.61 -2.55 5.09
C PHE A 332 -14.44 -3.20 6.20
N SER A 333 -14.20 -2.81 7.46
CA SER A 333 -14.96 -3.30 8.62
C SER A 333 -16.46 -3.00 8.51
N THR A 334 -16.85 -1.81 8.04
CA THR A 334 -18.26 -1.44 7.86
C THR A 334 -19.01 -2.40 6.94
N ILE A 335 -18.36 -2.87 5.87
CA ILE A 335 -18.96 -3.89 4.97
C ILE A 335 -18.99 -5.27 5.65
N GLN A 336 -17.97 -5.63 6.43
CA GLN A 336 -17.97 -6.88 7.19
C GLN A 336 -19.10 -6.91 8.23
N ASP A 337 -19.32 -5.80 8.93
CA ASP A 337 -20.39 -5.64 9.91
C ASP A 337 -21.76 -5.74 9.23
N TYR A 338 -21.95 -5.05 8.10
CA TYR A 338 -23.15 -5.18 7.29
C TYR A 338 -23.41 -6.62 6.85
N LEU A 339 -22.40 -7.30 6.30
CA LEU A 339 -22.50 -8.69 5.82
C LEU A 339 -22.82 -9.67 6.95
N SER A 340 -22.37 -9.39 8.17
CA SER A 340 -22.64 -10.20 9.37
C SER A 340 -23.96 -9.86 10.06
N SER A 341 -24.54 -8.70 9.74
CA SER A 341 -25.76 -8.20 10.39
C SER A 341 -27.03 -8.92 9.95
N LYS A 342 -28.11 -8.74 10.74
CA LYS A 342 -29.47 -9.17 10.37
C LYS A 342 -30.06 -8.36 9.21
N GLU A 343 -29.48 -7.20 8.87
CA GLU A 343 -29.93 -6.37 7.75
C GLU A 343 -29.51 -6.98 6.39
N ASN A 344 -28.42 -7.76 6.35
CA ASN A 344 -28.03 -8.50 5.16
C ASN A 344 -28.99 -9.68 4.88
N ARG A 345 -29.90 -9.45 3.93
CA ARG A 345 -30.86 -10.45 3.47
C ARG A 345 -30.44 -11.20 2.21
N LYS A 346 -29.36 -10.80 1.53
CA LYS A 346 -28.98 -11.35 0.21
C LYS A 346 -27.79 -12.31 0.25
N PHE A 347 -26.90 -12.18 1.22
CA PHE A 347 -25.63 -12.91 1.21
C PHE A 347 -25.41 -13.77 2.44
N ILE A 348 -24.75 -14.91 2.27
CA ILE A 348 -24.12 -15.68 3.33
C ILE A 348 -22.66 -15.25 3.37
N TYR A 349 -22.19 -14.85 4.55
CA TYR A 349 -20.83 -14.36 4.75
C TYR A 349 -20.08 -15.25 5.72
N ASP A 350 -18.93 -15.76 5.26
CA ASP A 350 -18.00 -16.56 6.05
C ASP A 350 -16.65 -15.81 6.11
N TRP A 351 -16.06 -15.65 7.29
CA TRP A 351 -14.76 -15.00 7.49
C TRP A 351 -13.84 -15.83 8.38
N TYR A 352 -12.63 -16.07 7.91
CA TYR A 352 -11.59 -16.81 8.62
C TYR A 352 -10.51 -15.83 9.10
N LYS A 353 -10.52 -15.53 10.40
CA LYS A 353 -9.57 -14.58 11.02
C LYS A 353 -8.10 -14.96 10.78
N THR A 354 -7.79 -16.25 10.71
CA THR A 354 -6.44 -16.77 10.45
C THR A 354 -5.92 -16.42 9.06
N GLU A 355 -6.81 -16.35 8.07
CA GLU A 355 -6.47 -16.05 6.68
C GLU A 355 -6.64 -14.57 6.34
N GLN A 356 -7.33 -13.81 7.22
CA GLN A 356 -7.80 -12.45 6.96
C GLN A 356 -8.56 -12.39 5.63
N ASP A 357 -9.39 -13.41 5.39
CA ASP A 357 -10.21 -13.55 4.20
C ASP A 357 -11.38 -14.51 4.46
N GLY A 358 -12.22 -14.69 3.46
CA GLY A 358 -13.30 -15.68 3.48
C GLY A 358 -14.08 -15.67 2.19
N SER A 359 -15.40 -15.89 2.29
CA SER A 359 -16.25 -15.90 1.11
C SER A 359 -17.62 -15.30 1.34
N ILE A 360 -18.16 -14.74 0.27
CA ILE A 360 -19.55 -14.26 0.19
C ILE A 360 -20.27 -15.16 -0.81
N ARG A 361 -21.44 -15.66 -0.42
CA ARG A 361 -22.31 -16.49 -1.25
C ARG A 361 -23.68 -15.86 -1.39
N ARG A 362 -24.32 -15.94 -2.55
CA ARG A 362 -25.72 -15.53 -2.70
C ARG A 362 -26.63 -16.49 -1.93
N LYS A 363 -27.59 -15.97 -1.16
CA LYS A 363 -28.71 -16.77 -0.64
C LYS A 363 -29.56 -17.21 -1.82
N LYS A 364 -30.04 -18.45 -1.77
CA LYS A 364 -30.96 -18.99 -2.78
C LYS A 364 -32.34 -18.37 -2.65
#